data_AF-A0A2P4SZ61-F1
#
_entry.id   AF-A0A2P4SZ61-F1
#
_cell.length_a   1.000
_cell.length_b   1.000
_cell.length_c   1.000
_cell.angle_alpha   90.00
_cell.angle_beta   90.00
_cell.angle_gamma   90.00
#
_symmetry.space_group_name_H-M   'P 1'
#
loop_
_entity.id
_entity.type
_entity.pdbx_description
1 polymer ?
#
loop_
_entity_poly.entity_id
_entity_poly.type
_entity_poly.pdbx_seq_one_letter_code
_entity_poly.pdbx_strand_id
1 'polypeptide(L)' 'MSTPHEPYVEVDDSFWPPYLELLLRSGIVLRHPEDPNRIRLEAFHE' A
#
# COMPACT_ATOMS: atom_id res chain seq x y z
N MET A 1 -15.11 7.65 -6.75
CA MET A 1 -15.55 7.93 -5.38
C MET A 1 -14.74 7.04 -4.46
N SER A 2 -13.82 7.61 -3.67
CA SER A 2 -13.08 6.83 -2.67
C SER A 2 -14.07 6.42 -1.59
N THR A 3 -14.39 5.14 -1.49
CA THR A 3 -15.18 4.65 -0.36
C THR A 3 -14.28 4.78 0.87
N PRO A 4 -14.71 5.42 1.97
CA PRO A 4 -13.87 5.64 3.15
C PRO A 4 -13.44 4.33 3.84
N HIS A 5 -13.98 3.19 3.39
CA HIS A 5 -13.71 1.87 3.91
C HIS A 5 -12.67 1.09 3.08
N GLU A 6 -12.23 1.59 1.94
CA GLU A 6 -11.23 0.89 1.14
C GLU A 6 -9.82 1.33 1.57
N PRO A 7 -9.03 0.45 2.21
CA PRO A 7 -7.72 0.81 2.75
C PRO A 7 -6.61 0.83 1.68
N TYR A 8 -6.96 0.54 0.43
CA TYR A 8 -6.03 0.40 -0.67
C TYR A 8 -5.90 1.71 -1.46
N VAL A 9 -4.67 2.16 -1.62
CA VAL A 9 -4.30 3.30 -2.48
C VAL A 9 -3.57 2.78 -3.70
N GLU A 10 -3.78 3.45 -4.84
CA GLU A 10 -3.03 3.16 -6.07
C GLU A 10 -1.61 3.71 -5.95
N VAL A 11 -0.64 2.92 -6.41
CA VAL A 11 0.75 3.31 -6.57
C VAL A 11 0.89 3.95 -7.94
N ASP A 12 1.13 5.25 -7.95
CA ASP A 12 1.43 6.02 -9.15
C ASP A 12 2.91 6.49 -9.18
N ASP A 13 3.29 7.15 -10.27
CA ASP A 13 4.67 7.60 -10.50
C ASP A 13 5.15 8.70 -9.52
N SER A 14 4.25 9.25 -8.70
CA SER A 14 4.59 10.19 -7.63
C SER A 14 5.30 9.52 -6.44
N PHE A 15 5.17 8.20 -6.30
CA PHE A 15 5.84 7.46 -5.22
C PHE A 15 7.30 7.19 -5.56
N TRP A 16 8.20 7.48 -4.63
CA TRP A 16 9.61 7.17 -4.81
C TRP A 16 9.85 5.65 -4.64
N PRO A 17 10.26 4.92 -5.70
CA PRO A 17 10.31 3.45 -5.65
C PRO A 17 11.15 2.85 -4.52
N PRO A 18 12.36 3.39 -4.20
CA PRO A 18 13.17 2.85 -3.10
C PRO A 18 12.48 2.92 -1.74
N TYR A 19 11.69 3.97 -1.51
CA TYR A 19 10.96 4.14 -0.26
C TYR A 19 9.79 3.16 -0.16
N LEU A 20 9.06 2.98 -1.26
CA LEU A 20 7.99 2.00 -1.34
C LEU A 20 8.51 0.58 -1.13
N GLU A 21 9.65 0.23 -1.74
CA GLU A 21 10.30 -1.07 -1.55
C GLU A 21 10.73 -1.31 -0.10
N LEU A 22 11.28 -0.29 0.56
CA LEU A 22 11.64 -0.38 1.98
C LEU A 22 10.40 -0.73 2.82
N LEU A 23 9.30 -0.01 2.65
CA LEU A 23 8.06 -0.25 3.40
C LEU A 23 7.48 -1.64 3.14
N LEU A 24 7.52 -2.10 1.89
CA LEU A 24 7.09 -3.45 1.48
C LEU A 24 7.96 -4.53 2.13
N ARG A 25 9.29 -4.40 2.08
CA ARG A 25 10.23 -5.37 2.65
C ARG A 25 10.18 -5.39 4.18
N SER A 26 9.84 -4.28 4.80
CA SER A 26 9.63 -4.18 6.25
C SER A 26 8.27 -4.70 6.71
N GLY A 27 7.36 -5.07 5.81
CA GLY A 27 6.01 -5.55 6.15
C GLY A 27 5.09 -4.45 6.69
N ILE A 28 5.44 -3.17 6.48
CA ILE A 28 4.62 -2.03 6.90
C ILE A 28 3.50 -1.76 5.91
N VAL A 29 3.78 -2.05 4.63
CA VAL A 29 2.85 -1.93 3.52
C VAL A 29 2.67 -3.30 2.89
N LEU A 30 1.44 -3.62 2.51
CA LEU A 30 1.06 -4.84 1.81
C LEU A 30 0.49 -4.50 0.44
N ARG A 31 0.78 -5.34 -0.57
CA ARG A 31 0.14 -5.24 -1.90
C ARG A 31 -1.24 -5.90 -1.88
N HIS A 32 -2.15 -5.38 -2.70
CA HIS A 32 -3.43 -6.02 -2.95
C HIS A 32 -3.19 -7.39 -3.62
N PRO A 33 -3.91 -8.45 -3.22
CA PRO A 33 -3.70 -9.80 -3.74
C PRO A 33 -3.99 -9.92 -5.24
N GLU A 34 -4.92 -9.11 -5.75
CA GLU A 34 -5.36 -9.16 -7.15
C GLU A 34 -4.82 -8.01 -8.01
N ASP A 35 -4.28 -6.95 -7.39
CA ASP A 35 -3.79 -5.77 -8.09
C ASP A 35 -2.44 -5.31 -7.51
N PRO A 36 -1.30 -5.62 -8.17
CA PRO A 36 0.01 -5.29 -7.65
C PRO A 36 0.29 -3.77 -7.60
N ASN A 37 -0.54 -2.95 -8.25
CA ASN A 37 -0.46 -1.49 -8.22
C ASN A 37 -1.28 -0.89 -7.07
N ARG A 38 -1.95 -1.70 -6.25
CA ARG A 38 -2.67 -1.22 -5.07
C ARG A 38 -1.97 -1.68 -3.81
N ILE A 39 -1.84 -0.78 -2.84
CA ILE A 39 -1.17 -1.05 -1.57
C ILE A 39 -2.01 -0.57 -0.38
N ARG A 40 -1.85 -1.20 0.78
CA ARG A 40 -2.42 -0.74 2.05
C ARG A 40 -1.39 -0.84 3.17
N LEU A 41 -1.63 -0.13 4.27
CA LEU A 41 -0.86 -0.31 5.49
C LEU A 41 -1.26 -1.63 6.18
N GLU A 42 -0.31 -2.20 6.92
CA GLU A 42 -0.56 -3.24 7.91
C GLU A 42 -1.48 -2.70 9.01
N ALA A 43 -2.30 -3.58 9.59
CA ALA A 43 -3.16 -3.25 10.71
C ALA A 43 -2.34 -3.25 12.01
N PHE A 44 -1.87 -2.08 12.43
CA PHE A 44 -1.05 -1.92 13.65
C PHE A 44 -1.86 -1.83 14.96
N HIS A 45 -3.19 -1.80 14.87
CA HIS A 45 -4.06 -1.76 16.03
C HIS A 45 -4.32 -3.17 16.61
N GLU A 46 -4.06 -3.30 17.91
CA GLU A 46 -4.58 -4.36 18.80
C GLU A 46 -5.58 -3.75 19.78
#